data_AF-K1ZLL8-F1
#
_entry.id   AF-K1ZLL8-F1
#
_cell.length_a   1.000
_cell.length_b   1.000
_cell.length_c   1.000
_cell.angle_alpha   90.00
_cell.angle_beta   90.00
_cell.angle_gamma   90.00
#
_symmetry.space_group_name_H-M   'P 1'
#
loop_
_entity.id
_entity.type
_entity.pdbx_description
1 polymer ?
#
loop_
_entity_poly.entity_id
_entity_poly.type
_entity_poly.pdbx_seq_one_letter_code
_entity_poly.pdbx_strand_id
1 'polypeptide(L)'
;MQTVVPLIFRFVMYTFFGLTLETVFAVLGIDRALGFKLKRRVPQKYLEGFVSLTMIPLHGLGLLFLFEPVHAFIRNWFWGFRYLTWAILISLSEVFWGWFCDKTLGFYSWDYYADSRYKVFKRGYTLWTLVPQWGLAGLVLEVYSDLMIYLSKDAVIFFEAWHY
;
A
#
# COMPACT_ATOMS: atom_id res chain seq x y z
N MET A 1 24.15 -12.82 6.05
CA MET A 1 23.23 -12.28 7.07
C MET A 1 23.06 -10.76 6.94
N GLN A 2 24.15 -10.01 6.73
CA GLN A 2 24.17 -8.54 6.63
C GLN A 2 23.21 -7.90 5.61
N THR A 3 22.86 -8.59 4.53
CA THR A 3 21.90 -8.10 3.51
C THR A 3 20.48 -8.62 3.70
N VAL A 4 20.32 -9.83 4.23
CA VAL A 4 19.02 -10.52 4.34
C VAL A 4 18.19 -9.99 5.51
N VAL A 5 18.82 -9.79 6.67
CA VAL A 5 18.15 -9.27 7.88
C VAL A 5 17.48 -7.90 7.63
N PRO A 6 18.16 -6.89 7.04
CA PRO A 6 17.53 -5.60 6.77
C PRO A 6 16.43 -5.67 5.70
N LEU A 7 16.49 -6.63 4.76
CA LEU A 7 15.41 -6.86 3.80
C LEU A 7 14.17 -7.45 4.48
N ILE A 8 14.34 -8.47 5.32
CA ILE A 8 13.23 -9.09 6.07
C ILE A 8 12.59 -8.07 7.02
N PHE A 9 13.41 -7.32 7.75
CA PHE A 9 12.92 -6.27 8.64
C PHE A 9 12.03 -5.27 7.89
N ARG A 10 12.52 -4.71 6.79
CA ARG A 10 11.77 -3.74 5.99
C ARG A 10 10.51 -4.35 5.38
N PHE A 11 10.58 -5.59 4.87
CA PHE A 11 9.41 -6.30 4.36
C PHE A 11 8.30 -6.42 5.42
N VAL A 12 8.66 -6.83 6.65
CA VAL A 12 7.70 -6.95 7.76
C VAL A 12 7.12 -5.59 8.12
N MET A 13 7.96 -4.56 8.23
CA MET A 13 7.51 -3.21 8.58
C MET A 13 6.62 -2.58 7.51
N TYR A 14 6.94 -2.77 6.23
CA TYR A 14 6.11 -2.30 5.10
C TYR A 14 4.77 -3.03 5.06
N THR A 15 4.78 -4.34 5.25
CA THR A 15 3.54 -5.13 5.31
C THR A 15 2.66 -4.69 6.47
N PHE A 16 3.21 -4.58 7.68
CA PHE A 16 2.45 -4.22 8.87
C PHE A 16 1.86 -2.81 8.76
N PHE A 17 2.65 -1.85 8.30
CA PHE A 17 2.21 -0.48 8.09
C PHE A 17 1.13 -0.38 7.01
N GLY A 18 1.35 -1.05 5.87
CA GLY A 18 0.38 -1.10 4.76
C GLY A 18 -0.96 -1.65 5.22
N LEU A 19 -0.98 -2.84 5.84
CA LEU A 19 -2.22 -3.45 6.32
C LEU A 19 -2.92 -2.59 7.40
N THR A 20 -2.16 -1.90 8.25
CA THR A 20 -2.72 -1.01 9.27
C THR A 20 -3.37 0.21 8.64
N LEU A 21 -2.69 0.86 7.68
CA LEU A 21 -3.27 1.98 6.92
C LEU A 21 -4.50 1.55 6.16
N GLU A 22 -4.46 0.39 5.51
CA GLU A 22 -5.60 -0.14 4.76
C GLU A 22 -6.79 -0.42 5.67
N THR A 23 -6.54 -0.95 6.88
CA THR A 23 -7.59 -1.14 7.90
C THR A 23 -8.21 0.20 8.30
N VAL A 24 -7.39 1.20 8.62
CA VAL A 24 -7.87 2.54 9.00
C VAL A 24 -8.68 3.17 7.86
N PHE A 25 -8.20 3.04 6.62
CA PHE A 25 -8.85 3.58 5.44
C PHE A 25 -10.17 2.85 5.12
N ALA A 26 -10.19 1.53 5.19
CA ALA A 26 -11.38 0.71 5.02
C ALA A 26 -12.48 1.06 6.03
N VAL A 27 -12.11 1.41 7.26
CA VAL A 27 -13.06 1.76 8.30
C VAL A 27 -13.60 3.18 8.16
N LEU A 28 -12.70 4.16 7.96
CA LEU A 28 -13.01 5.59 8.09
C LEU A 28 -13.16 6.33 6.75
N GLY A 29 -12.41 5.93 5.72
CA GLY A 29 -12.25 6.68 4.48
C GLY A 29 -13.03 6.11 3.30
N ILE A 30 -13.28 4.80 3.29
CA ILE A 30 -13.73 4.07 2.10
C ILE A 30 -15.08 4.57 1.55
N ASP A 31 -16.05 4.86 2.41
CA ASP A 31 -17.37 5.33 1.99
C ASP A 31 -17.28 6.68 1.24
N ARG A 32 -16.34 7.54 1.63
CA ARG A 32 -16.09 8.82 0.96
C ARG A 32 -15.43 8.61 -0.40
N ALA A 33 -14.48 7.69 -0.49
CA ALA A 33 -13.82 7.36 -1.74
C ALA A 33 -14.79 6.70 -2.74
N LEU A 34 -15.66 5.82 -2.27
CA LEU A 34 -16.67 5.12 -3.06
C LEU A 34 -17.81 6.03 -3.53
N GLY A 35 -18.14 7.07 -2.76
CA GLY A 35 -19.28 7.95 -3.02
C GLY A 35 -20.63 7.37 -2.61
N PHE A 36 -20.64 6.23 -1.91
CA PHE A 36 -21.82 5.60 -1.33
C PHE A 36 -21.42 4.89 -0.02
N LYS A 37 -22.42 4.55 0.80
CA LYS A 37 -22.17 3.81 2.05
C LYS A 37 -22.09 2.31 1.77
N LEU A 38 -20.94 1.71 2.06
CA LEU A 38 -20.77 0.26 1.95
C LEU A 38 -21.71 -0.45 2.93
N LYS A 39 -22.36 -1.53 2.47
CA LYS A 39 -23.22 -2.36 3.34
C LYS A 39 -22.35 -3.21 4.26
N ARG A 40 -22.20 -2.78 5.51
CA ARG A 40 -21.44 -3.48 6.56
C ARG A 40 -22.32 -4.52 7.28
N ARG A 41 -21.72 -5.57 7.85
CA ARG A 41 -22.44 -6.58 8.64
C ARG A 41 -22.76 -6.06 10.03
N VAL A 42 -21.86 -5.25 10.60
CA VAL A 42 -22.03 -4.65 11.92
C VAL A 42 -22.12 -3.12 11.85
N PRO A 43 -22.73 -2.47 12.86
CA PRO A 43 -22.75 -1.01 12.96
C PRO A 43 -21.34 -0.39 12.95
N GLN A 44 -21.20 0.82 12.40
CA GLN A 44 -19.92 1.51 12.23
C GLN A 44 -19.11 1.69 13.54
N LYS A 45 -19.76 1.73 14.71
CA LYS A 45 -19.09 1.80 16.02
C LYS A 45 -18.14 0.63 16.30
N TYR A 46 -18.33 -0.50 15.61
CA TYR A 46 -17.46 -1.68 15.72
C TYR A 46 -16.28 -1.65 14.75
N LEU A 47 -16.12 -0.57 13.97
CA LEU A 47 -14.97 -0.35 13.09
C LEU A 47 -14.68 -1.54 12.14
N GLU A 48 -15.74 -2.07 11.51
CA GLU A 48 -15.59 -3.12 10.50
C GLU A 48 -14.98 -2.52 9.21
N GLY A 49 -13.87 -3.14 8.77
CA GLY A 49 -13.18 -2.87 7.52
C GLY A 49 -12.64 -4.19 6.96
N PHE A 50 -12.57 -4.29 5.64
CA PHE A 50 -12.07 -5.49 4.95
C PHE A 50 -10.62 -5.27 4.52
N VAL A 51 -9.73 -6.15 4.97
CA VAL A 51 -8.34 -6.22 4.52
C VAL A 51 -8.03 -7.66 4.16
N SER A 52 -7.41 -7.87 2.99
CA SER A 52 -7.11 -9.20 2.49
C SER A 52 -5.64 -9.55 2.70
N LEU A 53 -5.36 -10.81 3.00
CA LEU A 53 -3.99 -11.35 3.05
C LEU A 53 -3.27 -11.26 1.69
N THR A 54 -4.02 -11.22 0.59
CA THR A 54 -3.46 -11.01 -0.75
C THR A 54 -2.83 -9.62 -0.90
N MET A 55 -3.04 -8.69 0.03
CA MET A 55 -2.35 -7.39 0.04
C MET A 55 -0.96 -7.46 0.68
N ILE A 56 -0.59 -8.57 1.36
CA ILE A 56 0.74 -8.74 1.97
C ILE A 56 1.85 -8.63 0.90
N PRO A 57 1.81 -9.38 -0.22
CA PRO A 57 2.82 -9.24 -1.26
C PRO A 57 2.82 -7.83 -1.87
N LEU A 58 1.65 -7.21 -2.02
CA LEU A 58 1.52 -5.86 -2.57
C LEU A 58 2.22 -4.81 -1.69
N HIS A 59 1.93 -4.79 -0.39
CA HIS A 59 2.55 -3.83 0.53
C HIS A 59 4.00 -4.18 0.84
N GLY A 60 4.32 -5.45 1.10
CA GLY A 60 5.66 -5.87 1.47
C GLY A 60 6.63 -5.84 0.28
N LEU A 61 6.36 -6.63 -0.76
CA LEU A 61 7.27 -6.75 -1.92
C LEU A 61 7.15 -5.53 -2.84
N GLY A 62 5.95 -4.97 -3.01
CA GLY A 62 5.76 -3.76 -3.81
C GLY A 62 6.55 -2.57 -3.27
N LEU A 63 6.54 -2.35 -1.95
CA LEU A 63 7.34 -1.26 -1.38
C LEU A 63 8.84 -1.56 -1.48
N LEU A 64 9.25 -2.80 -1.20
CA LEU A 64 10.66 -3.17 -1.17
C LEU A 64 11.32 -3.13 -2.57
N PHE A 65 10.67 -3.68 -3.59
CA PHE A 65 11.29 -3.87 -4.90
C PHE A 65 10.86 -2.87 -5.96
N LEU A 66 9.71 -2.20 -5.79
CA LEU A 66 9.23 -1.20 -6.74
C LEU A 66 9.34 0.21 -6.18
N PHE A 67 8.85 0.44 -4.95
CA PHE A 67 8.82 1.78 -4.37
C PHE A 67 10.22 2.31 -4.02
N GLU A 68 11.05 1.55 -3.29
CA GLU A 68 12.38 2.01 -2.88
C GLU A 68 13.28 2.44 -4.05
N PRO A 69 13.42 1.64 -5.14
CA PRO A 69 14.27 2.04 -6.27
C PRO A 69 13.73 3.28 -6.99
N VAL A 70 12.40 3.37 -7.15
CA VAL A 70 11.77 4.54 -7.77
C VAL A 70 11.97 5.77 -6.90
N HIS A 71 11.78 5.66 -5.59
CA HIS A 71 11.97 6.74 -4.63
C HIS A 71 13.41 7.26 -4.69
N ALA A 72 14.40 6.37 -4.70
CA ALA A 72 15.80 6.75 -4.84
C ALA A 72 16.08 7.53 -6.15
N PHE A 73 15.42 7.16 -7.25
CA PHE A 73 15.57 7.81 -8.56
C PHE A 73 14.94 9.21 -8.60
N ILE A 74 13.73 9.37 -8.04
CA ILE A 74 12.98 10.63 -8.11
C ILE A 74 13.21 11.56 -6.90
N ARG A 75 14.05 11.18 -5.92
CA ARG A 75 14.25 11.90 -4.65
C ARG A 75 14.53 13.39 -4.81
N ASN A 76 15.31 13.76 -5.82
CA ASN A 76 15.71 15.14 -6.07
C ASN A 76 14.73 15.93 -6.93
N TRP A 77 13.62 15.31 -7.35
CA TRP A 77 12.61 15.98 -8.16
C TRP A 77 11.76 16.92 -7.30
N PHE A 78 11.22 17.96 -7.94
CA PHE A 78 10.22 18.82 -7.32
C PHE A 78 9.05 17.98 -6.80
N TRP A 79 8.57 18.29 -5.59
CA TRP A 79 7.57 17.48 -4.89
C TRP A 79 6.29 17.26 -5.71
N GLY A 80 5.89 18.24 -6.54
CA GLY A 80 4.73 18.11 -7.41
C GLY A 80 4.89 17.02 -8.47
N PHE A 81 6.10 16.83 -9.02
CA PHE A 81 6.36 15.72 -9.95
C PHE A 81 6.38 14.38 -9.21
N ARG A 82 6.98 14.33 -8.01
CA ARG A 82 6.95 13.12 -7.17
C ARG A 82 5.51 12.69 -6.85
N TYR A 83 4.67 13.65 -6.46
CA TYR A 83 3.24 13.43 -6.22
C TYR A 83 2.54 12.79 -7.44
N LEU A 84 2.74 13.35 -8.64
CA LEU A 84 2.15 12.82 -9.87
C LEU A 84 2.70 11.43 -10.21
N THR A 85 3.99 11.22 -10.05
CA THR A 85 4.64 9.92 -10.25
C THR A 85 4.03 8.86 -9.33
N TRP A 86 3.86 9.17 -8.04
CA TRP A 86 3.24 8.23 -7.10
C TRP A 86 1.76 7.99 -7.37
N ALA A 87 1.00 9.05 -7.68
CA ALA A 87 -0.40 8.92 -8.05
C ALA A 87 -0.58 7.94 -9.22
N ILE A 88 0.30 8.02 -10.24
CA ILE A 88 0.26 7.13 -11.40
C ILE A 88 0.76 5.73 -11.03
N LEU A 89 1.95 5.61 -10.46
CA LEU A 89 2.59 4.31 -10.23
C LEU A 89 1.80 3.44 -9.25
N ILE A 90 1.34 4.00 -8.13
CA ILE A 90 0.56 3.25 -7.15
C ILE A 90 -0.78 2.84 -7.73
N SER A 91 -1.46 3.73 -8.48
CA SER A 91 -2.72 3.36 -9.17
C SER A 91 -2.50 2.24 -10.20
N LEU A 92 -1.39 2.26 -10.94
CA LEU A 92 -1.05 1.20 -11.88
C LEU A 92 -0.72 -0.11 -11.17
N SER A 93 0.00 -0.06 -10.05
CA SER A 93 0.29 -1.23 -9.21
C SER A 93 -0.99 -1.83 -8.63
N GLU A 94 -1.92 -0.98 -8.17
CA GLU A 94 -3.24 -1.40 -7.71
C GLU A 94 -3.99 -2.11 -8.84
N VAL A 95 -4.13 -1.49 -10.01
CA VAL A 95 -4.81 -2.10 -11.16
C VAL A 95 -4.17 -3.43 -11.56
N PHE A 96 -2.84 -3.47 -11.64
CA PHE A 96 -2.11 -4.68 -12.01
C PHE A 96 -2.32 -5.80 -10.99
N TRP A 97 -2.23 -5.49 -9.70
CA TRP A 97 -2.43 -6.48 -8.64
C TRP A 97 -3.88 -6.97 -8.59
N GLY A 98 -4.84 -6.06 -8.71
CA GLY A 98 -6.27 -6.39 -8.78
C GLY A 98 -6.56 -7.33 -9.96
N TRP A 99 -6.04 -7.02 -11.14
CA TRP A 99 -6.13 -7.89 -12.32
C TRP A 99 -5.45 -9.25 -12.11
N PHE A 100 -4.26 -9.27 -11.49
CA PHE A 100 -3.53 -10.49 -11.22
C PHE A 100 -4.28 -11.40 -10.25
N CYS A 101 -4.81 -10.86 -9.15
CA CYS A 101 -5.65 -11.60 -8.19
C CYS A 101 -6.93 -12.10 -8.84
N ASP A 102 -7.63 -11.25 -9.61
CA ASP A 102 -8.84 -11.64 -10.32
C ASP A 102 -8.58 -12.81 -11.30
N LYS A 103 -7.43 -12.81 -11.98
CA LYS A 103 -7.07 -13.90 -12.90
C LYS A 103 -6.63 -15.20 -12.21
N THR A 104 -5.99 -15.10 -11.05
CA THR A 104 -5.39 -16.26 -10.34
C THR A 104 -6.31 -16.87 -9.29
N LEU A 105 -7.03 -16.03 -8.54
CA LEU A 105 -7.91 -16.42 -7.44
C LEU A 105 -9.40 -16.30 -7.79
N GLY A 106 -9.74 -15.62 -8.88
CA GLY A 106 -11.13 -15.36 -9.28
C GLY A 106 -11.80 -14.21 -8.51
N PHE A 107 -11.07 -13.54 -7.63
CA PHE A 107 -11.51 -12.35 -6.88
C PHE A 107 -10.31 -11.47 -6.52
N TYR A 108 -10.57 -10.22 -6.15
CA TYR A 108 -9.56 -9.27 -5.66
C TYR A 108 -10.06 -8.56 -4.40
N SER A 109 -9.14 -7.96 -3.64
CA SER A 109 -9.39 -7.54 -2.24
C SER A 109 -10.34 -6.35 -2.08
N TRP A 110 -10.57 -5.61 -3.15
CA TRP A 110 -11.40 -4.41 -3.19
C TRP A 110 -12.51 -4.52 -4.24
N ASP A 111 -13.06 -5.72 -4.41
CA ASP A 111 -14.14 -6.04 -5.36
C ASP A 111 -15.37 -5.13 -5.26
N TYR A 112 -15.65 -4.62 -4.06
CA TYR A 112 -16.69 -3.63 -3.80
C TYR A 112 -16.49 -2.28 -4.54
N TYR A 113 -15.33 -2.04 -5.15
CA TYR A 113 -15.11 -0.90 -6.05
C TYR A 113 -15.94 -1.01 -7.34
N ALA A 114 -16.31 -2.23 -7.74
CA ALA A 114 -17.11 -2.48 -8.94
C ALA A 114 -18.48 -1.79 -8.90
N ASP A 115 -19.01 -1.51 -7.71
CA ASP A 115 -20.30 -0.84 -7.50
C ASP A 115 -20.19 0.69 -7.44
N SER A 116 -18.97 1.23 -7.35
CA SER A 116 -18.77 2.68 -7.30
C SER A 116 -18.96 3.36 -8.66
N ARG A 117 -19.57 4.55 -8.64
CA ARG A 117 -19.64 5.45 -9.80
C ARG A 117 -18.29 6.00 -10.25
N TYR A 118 -17.29 5.95 -9.37
CA TYR A 118 -15.94 6.49 -9.60
C TYR A 118 -14.95 5.43 -10.06
N LYS A 119 -15.43 4.22 -10.35
CA LYS A 119 -14.58 3.11 -10.76
C LYS A 119 -13.84 3.38 -12.05
N VAL A 120 -12.59 2.96 -12.08
CA VAL A 120 -11.76 2.90 -13.28
C VAL A 120 -11.84 1.47 -13.81
N PHE A 121 -12.06 1.35 -15.12
CA PHE A 121 -12.36 0.09 -15.81
C PHE A 121 -13.71 -0.54 -15.44
N LYS A 122 -14.24 -1.40 -16.33
CA LYS A 122 -15.55 -2.04 -16.14
C LYS A 122 -15.63 -2.89 -14.86
N ARG A 123 -14.51 -3.55 -14.51
CA ARG A 123 -14.38 -4.38 -13.31
C ARG A 123 -14.08 -3.62 -12.02
N GLY A 124 -13.66 -2.35 -12.09
CA GLY A 124 -13.40 -1.52 -10.90
C GLY A 124 -12.10 -1.82 -10.17
N TYR A 125 -10.99 -2.00 -10.89
CA TYR A 125 -9.70 -2.32 -10.26
C TYR A 125 -9.05 -1.16 -9.50
N THR A 126 -9.52 0.08 -9.71
CA THR A 126 -9.14 1.26 -8.92
C THR A 126 -10.27 2.29 -9.00
N LEU A 127 -10.17 3.39 -8.25
CA LEU A 127 -11.13 4.50 -8.25
C LEU A 127 -10.44 5.81 -8.63
N TRP A 128 -11.13 6.65 -9.41
CA TRP A 128 -10.63 7.99 -9.74
C TRP A 128 -10.41 8.88 -8.49
N THR A 129 -11.19 8.63 -7.43
CA THR A 129 -11.08 9.33 -6.15
C THR A 129 -9.84 8.91 -5.35
N LEU A 130 -9.28 7.72 -5.60
CA LEU A 130 -8.08 7.22 -4.94
C LEU A 130 -6.80 7.73 -5.59
N VAL A 131 -6.78 7.97 -6.90
CA VAL A 131 -5.61 8.47 -7.63
C VAL A 131 -4.91 9.66 -6.94
N PRO A 132 -5.61 10.75 -6.55
CA PRO A 132 -4.96 11.85 -5.82
C PRO A 132 -4.52 11.45 -4.40
N GLN A 133 -5.26 10.55 -3.75
CA GLN A 133 -4.88 10.05 -2.42
C GLN A 133 -3.61 9.22 -2.49
N TRP A 134 -3.41 8.46 -3.57
CA TRP A 134 -2.18 7.71 -3.83
C TRP A 134 -0.97 8.62 -4.02
N GLY A 135 -1.14 9.79 -4.64
CA GLY A 135 -0.08 10.79 -4.71
C GLY A 135 0.36 11.27 -3.31
N LEU A 136 -0.59 11.55 -2.41
CA LEU A 136 -0.29 11.92 -1.02
C LEU A 136 0.32 10.77 -0.24
N ALA A 137 -0.25 9.57 -0.36
CA ALA A 137 0.24 8.37 0.30
C ALA A 137 1.68 8.07 -0.13
N GLY A 138 2.00 8.21 -1.41
CA GLY A 138 3.36 8.07 -1.92
C GLY A 138 4.34 9.02 -1.24
N LEU A 139 4.03 10.31 -1.12
CA LEU A 139 4.89 11.26 -0.41
C LEU A 139 5.10 10.91 1.07
N VAL A 140 4.05 10.40 1.75
CA VAL A 140 4.17 9.92 3.14
C VAL A 140 5.04 8.66 3.20
N LEU A 141 4.88 7.75 2.24
CA LEU A 141 5.66 6.53 2.13
C LEU A 141 7.14 6.80 1.83
N GLU A 142 7.50 7.90 1.17
CA GLU A 142 8.90 8.31 1.01
C GLU A 142 9.57 8.53 2.37
N VAL A 143 8.92 9.29 3.25
CA VAL A 143 9.41 9.56 4.61
C VAL A 143 9.48 8.26 5.42
N TYR A 144 8.46 7.42 5.31
CA TYR A 144 8.43 6.13 5.99
C TYR A 144 9.54 5.18 5.48
N SER A 145 9.77 5.14 4.17
CA SER A 145 10.80 4.33 3.54
C SER A 145 12.20 4.77 3.96
N ASP A 146 12.48 6.08 3.96
CA ASP A 146 13.75 6.63 4.46
C ASP A 146 13.99 6.24 5.94
N LEU A 147 12.95 6.32 6.78
CA LEU A 147 13.02 5.89 8.17
C LEU A 147 13.31 4.39 8.30
N MET A 148 12.64 3.54 7.51
CA MET A 148 12.84 2.09 7.53
C MET A 148 14.25 1.71 7.05
N ILE A 149 14.78 2.40 6.03
CA ILE A 149 16.16 2.22 5.57
C ILE A 149 17.15 2.60 6.67
N TYR A 150 16.91 3.72 7.37
CA TYR A 150 17.74 4.16 8.49
C TYR A 150 17.76 3.13 9.63
N LEU A 151 16.58 2.71 10.12
CA LEU A 151 16.43 1.77 11.24
C LEU A 151 16.89 0.34 10.90
N SER A 152 16.87 -0.04 9.62
CA SER A 152 17.29 -1.38 9.21
C SER A 152 18.76 -1.68 9.54
N LYS A 153 19.59 -0.64 9.73
CA LYS A 153 20.99 -0.76 10.17
C LYS A 153 21.07 -1.23 11.62
N ASP A 154 20.22 -0.68 12.50
CA ASP A 154 20.19 -1.04 13.91
C ASP A 154 19.66 -2.46 14.11
N ALA A 155 18.74 -2.91 13.25
CA ALA A 155 18.27 -4.29 13.25
C ALA A 155 19.42 -5.27 12.99
N VAL A 156 20.33 -4.97 12.06
CA VAL A 156 21.52 -5.81 11.79
C VAL A 156 22.38 -5.93 13.05
N ILE A 157 22.67 -4.80 13.71
CA ILE A 157 23.51 -4.75 14.92
C ILE A 157 22.89 -5.59 16.05
N PHE A 158 21.57 -5.48 16.26
CA PHE A 158 20.87 -6.26 17.28
C PHE A 158 21.01 -7.79 17.06
N PHE A 159 20.84 -8.25 15.81
CA PHE A 159 20.94 -9.68 15.50
C PHE A 159 22.39 -10.17 15.48
N GLU A 160 23.38 -9.34 15.12
CA GLU A 160 24.80 -9.70 15.20
C GLU A 160 25.29 -9.76 16.66
N ALA A 161 24.79 -8.89 17.54
CA ALA A 161 25.16 -8.88 18.96
C ALA A 161 24.70 -10.13 19.75
N TRP A 162 23.69 -10.85 19.26
CA TRP A 162 23.17 -12.09 19.86
C TRP A 162 23.85 -13.37 19.36
N HIS A 163 24.80 -13.26 18.42
CA HIS A 163 25.55 -14.39 17.87
C HIS A 163 26.97 -14.56 18.46
N TYR A 164 27.25 -13.92 19.60
CA TYR A 164 28.48 -14.09 20.39
C TYR A 164 28.20 -14.71 21.75
#